data_AF-A0A5D9CB59-F1
#
_entry.id   AF-A0A5D9CB59-F1
#
_cell.length_a   1.000
_cell.length_b   1.000
_cell.length_c   1.000
_cell.angle_alpha   90.00
_cell.angle_beta   90.00
_cell.angle_gamma   90.00
#
_symmetry.space_group_name_H-M   'P 1'
#
loop_
_entity.id
_entity.type
_entity.pdbx_description
1 polymer ?
#
loop_
_entity_poly.entity_id
_entity_poly.type
_entity_poly.pdbx_seq_one_letter_code
_entity_poly.pdbx_strand_id
1 'polypeptide(L)' 'MTDPYGHGFKSARELARTAVLDLAEQHDRRSAEQVREGLSPSQDVRRLHQAADRIANIRVPRREARSGVPITKGQDR' A
#
# COMPACT_ATOMS: atom_id res chain seq x y z
N MET A 1 18.26 13.99 9.00
CA MET A 1 18.02 12.68 9.64
C MET A 1 16.81 12.04 8.99
N THR A 2 17.02 10.96 8.23
CA THR A 2 15.97 10.23 7.52
C THR A 2 15.42 9.16 8.46
N ASP A 3 14.11 9.18 8.73
CA ASP A 3 13.46 8.19 9.60
C ASP A 3 13.60 6.78 8.98
N PRO A 4 14.32 5.84 9.62
CA PRO A 4 14.53 4.49 9.09
C PRO A 4 13.22 3.68 9.01
N TYR A 5 12.18 4.05 9.76
CA TYR A 5 10.88 3.38 9.73
C TYR A 5 9.97 3.94 8.63
N GLY A 6 10.15 5.20 8.22
CA GLY A 6 9.40 5.83 7.13
C GLY A 6 9.59 5.14 5.77
N HIS A 7 10.72 4.46 5.58
CA HIS A 7 10.99 3.66 4.39
C HIS A 7 10.30 2.28 4.42
N GLY A 8 10.24 1.63 5.59
CA GLY A 8 9.66 0.29 5.74
C GLY A 8 8.16 0.21 5.45
N PHE A 9 7.39 1.26 5.80
CA PHE A 9 5.96 1.30 5.50
C PHE A 9 5.67 1.51 4.01
N LYS A 10 6.50 2.28 3.30
CA LYS A 10 6.37 2.45 1.85
C LYS A 10 6.69 1.16 1.12
N SER A 11 7.75 0.45 1.52
CA SER A 11 8.10 -0.84 0.91
C SER A 11 7.04 -1.92 1.17
N ALA A 12 6.50 -2.01 2.39
CA ALA A 12 5.44 -2.99 2.70
C ALA A 12 4.17 -2.75 1.88
N ARG A 13 3.80 -1.48 1.66
CA ARG A 13 2.65 -1.09 0.83
C ARG A 13 2.86 -1.47 -0.64
N GLU A 14 4.03 -1.18 -1.20
CA GLU A 14 4.33 -1.54 -2.59
C GLU A 14 4.33 -3.07 -2.77
N LEU A 15 4.90 -3.82 -1.84
CA LEU A 15 4.87 -5.29 -1.86
C LEU A 15 3.43 -5.83 -1.84
N ALA A 16 2.58 -5.29 -0.96
CA ALA A 16 1.17 -5.69 -0.90
C ALA A 16 0.40 -5.32 -2.18
N ARG A 17 0.68 -4.16 -2.78
CA ARG A 17 0.08 -3.75 -4.05
C ARG A 17 0.47 -4.72 -5.17
N THR A 18 1.75 -5.05 -5.30
CA THR A 18 2.23 -5.98 -6.32
C THR A 18 1.60 -7.35 -6.16
N ALA A 19 1.56 -7.91 -4.94
CA ALA A 19 0.93 -9.21 -4.70
C ALA A 19 -0.56 -9.27 -5.11
N VAL A 20 -1.30 -8.18 -4.94
CA VAL A 20 -2.71 -8.11 -5.37
C VAL A 20 -2.83 -8.05 -6.89
N LEU A 21 -1.92 -7.35 -7.58
CA LEU A 21 -1.89 -7.31 -9.05
C LEU A 21 -1.53 -8.67 -9.64
N ASP A 22 -0.53 -9.36 -9.07
CA ASP A 22 -0.13 -10.70 -9.50
C ASP A 22 -1.30 -11.69 -9.33
N LEU A 23 -2.03 -11.60 -8.21
CA LEU A 23 -3.22 -12.41 -8.00
C LEU A 23 -4.33 -12.08 -9.01
N ALA A 24 -4.53 -10.80 -9.33
CA ALA A 24 -5.51 -10.39 -10.34
C ALA A 24 -5.18 -11.00 -11.71
N GLU A 25 -3.91 -11.01 -12.10
CA GLU A 25 -3.44 -11.60 -13.35
C GLU A 25 -3.63 -13.12 -13.37
N GLN A 26 -3.31 -13.83 -12.29
CA GLN A 26 -3.52 -15.29 -12.19
C GLN A 26 -5.00 -15.70 -12.28
N HIS A 27 -5.91 -14.84 -11.80
CA HIS A 27 -7.35 -15.09 -11.85
C HIS A 27 -8.02 -14.56 -13.12
N ASP A 28 -7.28 -13.86 -13.99
CA ASP A 28 -7.80 -13.41 -15.28
C ASP A 28 -7.83 -14.58 -16.26
N ARG A 29 -8.99 -15.24 -16.35
CA ARG A 29 -9.22 -16.38 -17.26
C ARG A 29 -9.51 -15.95 -18.71
N ARG A 30 -9.36 -14.67 -19.04
CA ARG A 30 -9.65 -14.18 -20.40
C ARG A 30 -8.64 -14.71 -21.39
N SER A 31 -9.11 -15.12 -22.57
CA SER A 31 -8.22 -15.45 -23.69
C SER A 31 -7.61 -14.18 -24.29
N ALA A 32 -6.54 -14.32 -25.07
CA ALA A 32 -5.89 -13.17 -25.72
C ALA A 32 -6.84 -12.42 -26.67
N GLU A 33 -7.76 -13.14 -27.33
CA GLU A 33 -8.79 -12.58 -28.20
C GLU A 33 -9.78 -11.74 -27.39
N GLN A 34 -10.23 -12.24 -26.24
CA GLN A 34 -11.15 -11.52 -25.35
C GLN A 34 -10.52 -10.22 -24.80
N VAL A 35 -9.20 -10.23 -24.55
CA VAL A 35 -8.45 -9.03 -24.19
C VAL A 35 -8.39 -8.03 -25.36
N ARG A 36 -8.12 -8.51 -26.58
CA ARG A 36 -8.09 -7.67 -27.80
C ARG A 36 -9.44 -7.05 -28.13
N GLU A 37 -10.53 -7.78 -27.89
CA GLU A 37 -11.91 -7.33 -28.07
C GLU A 37 -12.36 -6.33 -27.00
N GLY A 38 -11.53 -6.06 -25.99
CA GLY A 38 -11.85 -5.11 -24.93
C GLY A 38 -12.93 -5.59 -23.97
N LEU A 39 -13.17 -6.90 -23.88
CA LEU A 39 -14.13 -7.45 -22.94
C LEU A 39 -13.70 -7.12 -21.51
N SER A 40 -14.65 -6.66 -20.71
CA SER A 40 -14.35 -6.22 -19.35
C SER A 40 -13.82 -7.41 -18.51
N PRO A 41 -12.82 -7.19 -17.65
CA PRO A 41 -12.35 -8.21 -16.73
C PRO A 41 -13.48 -8.69 -15.80
N SER A 42 -13.28 -9.88 -15.22
CA SER A 42 -14.25 -10.46 -14.28
C SER A 42 -14.49 -9.55 -13.07
N GLN A 43 -15.60 -9.73 -12.37
CA GLN A 43 -15.89 -8.96 -11.15
C GLN A 43 -14.79 -9.12 -10.09
N ASP A 44 -14.22 -10.32 -9.95
CA ASP A 44 -13.18 -10.60 -8.97
C ASP A 44 -11.86 -9.89 -9.33
N VAL A 45 -11.44 -9.93 -10.59
CA VAL A 45 -10.26 -9.18 -11.08
C VAL A 45 -10.44 -7.67 -10.87
N ARG A 46 -11.63 -7.13 -11.15
CA ARG A 46 -11.94 -5.72 -10.88
C ARG A 46 -11.85 -5.38 -9.39
N ARG A 47 -12.35 -6.24 -8.51
CA ARG A 47 -12.25 -6.05 -7.06
C ARG A 47 -10.80 -6.08 -6.58
N LEU A 48 -9.97 -6.95 -7.15
CA LEU A 48 -8.55 -7.02 -6.84
C LEU A 48 -7.83 -5.74 -7.28
N HIS A 49 -8.07 -5.22 -8.50
CA HIS A 49 -7.53 -3.93 -8.91
C HIS A 49 -7.97 -2.77 -8.00
N GLN A 50 -9.26 -2.72 -7.64
CA GLN A 50 -9.76 -1.72 -6.68
C GLN A 50 -9.09 -1.84 -5.30
N ALA A 51 -8.79 -3.06 -4.84
CA ALA A 51 -8.04 -3.27 -3.60
C ALA A 51 -6.60 -2.77 -3.71
N ALA A 52 -5.93 -3.03 -4.85
CA ALA A 52 -4.60 -2.50 -5.13
C ALA A 52 -4.58 -0.97 -5.12
N ASP A 53 -5.59 -0.32 -5.70
CA ASP A 53 -5.73 1.15 -5.70
C ASP A 53 -5.96 1.70 -4.29
N ARG A 54 -6.75 1.01 -3.46
CA ARG A 54 -6.92 1.39 -2.05
C ARG A 54 -5.59 1.30 -1.31
N ILE A 55 -4.84 0.22 -1.49
CA ILE A 55 -3.50 0.08 -0.90
C ILE A 55 -2.61 1.22 -1.38
N ALA A 56 -2.61 1.54 -2.68
CA ALA A 56 -1.86 2.65 -3.28
C ALA A 56 -2.30 4.05 -2.81
N ASN A 57 -3.46 4.18 -2.14
CA ASN A 57 -3.97 5.44 -1.58
C ASN A 57 -4.04 5.55 -0.04
N ILE A 58 -3.83 4.46 0.73
CA ILE A 58 -3.55 4.51 2.18
C ILE A 58 -2.48 5.59 2.51
N ARG A 59 -2.91 6.73 3.04
CA ARG A 59 -1.99 7.71 3.61
C ARG A 59 -1.65 7.26 5.01
N VAL A 60 -0.39 6.92 5.26
CA VAL A 60 0.07 6.67 6.63
C VAL A 60 -0.03 8.02 7.35
N PRO A 61 -0.83 8.14 8.42
CA PRO A 61 -0.84 9.36 9.21
C PRO A 61 0.58 9.55 9.73
N ARG A 62 1.25 10.60 9.24
CA ARG A 62 2.54 11.03 9.75
C ARG A 62 2.27 11.40 11.21
N ARG A 63 2.70 10.55 12.15
CA ARG A 63 2.67 10.89 13.57
C ARG A 63 3.57 12.12 13.71
N GLU A 64 2.98 13.31 13.69
CA GLU A 64 3.64 14.50 14.23
C GLU A 64 3.88 14.16 15.69
N ALA A 65 5.13 13.84 16.03
CA ALA A 65 5.54 13.69 17.40
C ALA A 65 5.32 15.05 18.07
N ARG A 66 4.15 15.25 18.69
CA ARG A 66 3.94 16.27 19.71
C ARG A 66 4.76 15.86 20.92
N SER A 67 6.08 16.02 20.82
CA SER A 67 6.97 16.09 21.98
C SER A 67 6.66 17.39 22.71
N GLY A 68 5.57 17.40 23.47
CA GLY A 68 5.22 18.46 24.41
C GLY A 68 5.83 18.24 25.80
N VAL A 69 6.72 17.25 25.96
CA VAL A 69 7.43 17.01 27.22
C VAL A 69 8.80 17.66 27.11
N PRO A 70 9.04 18.83 27.74
CA PRO A 70 10.40 19.31 27.91
C PRO A 70 11.17 18.25 28.70
N ILE A 71 12.26 17.75 28.12
CA ILE A 71 13.21 16.90 28.84
C ILE A 71 13.86 17.82 29.87
N THR A 72 13.27 17.91 31.07
CA THR A 72 13.95 18.53 32.21
C THR A 72 15.13 17.65 32.55
N LYS A 73 16.29 17.99 31.98
CA LYS A 73 17.58 17.56 32.51
C LYS A 73 17.71 18.16 33.91
N GLY A 74 17.87 17.29 34.90
CA GLY A 74 18.39 17.64 36.22
C GLY A 74 17.34 17.68 37.32
N GLN A 75 17.44 16.74 38.26
CA GLN A 75 18.24 16.98 39.46
C GLN A 75 18.49 15.65 40.19
N ASP A 76 19.78 15.34 40.40
CA ASP A 76 20.24 14.43 41.43
C ASP A 76 19.67 14.83 42.79
N ARG A 77 19.04 13.88 43.49
CA ARG A 77 19.15 13.69 44.95
C ARG A 77 18.88 12.23 45.30
#